data_AF-A0AAP2DWY9-F1
#
_entry.id   AF-A0AAP2DWY9-F1
#
_cell.length_a   1.000
_cell.length_b   1.000
_cell.length_c   1.000
_cell.angle_alpha   90.00
_cell.angle_beta   90.00
_cell.angle_gamma   90.00
#
_symmetry.space_group_name_H-M   'P 1'
#
loop_
_entity.id
_entity.type
_entity.pdbx_description
1 polymer ?
#
loop_
_entity_poly.entity_id
_entity_poly.type
_entity_poly.pdbx_seq_one_letter_code
_entity_poly.pdbx_strand_id
1 'polypeptide(L)'
;MYSNKEAIHGFWCGGVDTPYFDYKLARKHVNDTRKIETRAWIGPSGQEEYALVIHFGKYALRRYAKGSSLNDCVPSPNTDDWLS
;
A
#
# COMPACT_ATOMS: atom_id res chain seq x y z
N MET A 1 2.06 8.08 -12.47
CA MET A 1 2.53 6.70 -12.27
C MET A 1 2.35 6.01 -13.60
N TYR A 2 3.44 5.63 -14.27
CA TYR A 2 3.38 5.02 -15.60
C TYR A 2 4.03 3.63 -15.49
N SER A 3 3.25 2.59 -15.75
CA SER A 3 3.78 1.23 -15.89
C SER A 3 4.01 0.97 -17.38
N ASN A 4 5.05 0.21 -17.71
CA ASN A 4 5.33 -0.20 -19.09
C ASN A 4 4.47 -1.39 -19.54
N LYS A 5 3.55 -1.87 -18.69
CA LYS A 5 2.59 -2.92 -19.04
C LYS A 5 1.38 -2.31 -19.75
N GLU A 6 1.12 -2.76 -20.98
CA GLU A 6 0.00 -2.27 -21.82
C GLU A 6 -1.37 -2.32 -21.11
N ALA A 7 -1.57 -3.26 -20.18
CA ALA A 7 -2.79 -3.41 -19.39
C ALA A 7 -3.00 -2.31 -18.32
N ILE A 8 -2.00 -1.47 -18.04
CA ILE A 8 -2.01 -0.47 -16.95
C ILE A 8 -1.79 0.94 -17.53
N HIS A 9 -2.45 1.25 -18.65
CA HIS A 9 -2.48 2.61 -19.19
C HIS A 9 -3.79 3.31 -18.80
N GLY A 10 -3.68 4.42 -18.06
CA GLY A 10 -4.77 5.40 -17.90
C GLY A 10 -5.58 5.35 -16.61
N PHE A 11 -5.15 4.60 -15.58
CA PHE A 11 -5.83 4.65 -14.29
C PHE A 11 -5.45 5.89 -13.49
N TRP A 12 -6.47 6.55 -12.94
CA TRP A 12 -6.35 7.61 -11.95
C TRP A 12 -6.44 6.99 -10.56
N CYS A 13 -5.65 7.52 -9.62
CA CYS A 13 -5.72 7.14 -8.22
C CYS A 13 -6.28 8.33 -7.43
N GLY A 14 -7.48 8.18 -6.89
CA GLY A 14 -8.11 9.16 -6.00
C GLY A 14 -7.54 9.13 -4.58
N GLY A 15 -6.91 8.01 -4.19
CA GLY A 15 -6.22 7.88 -2.90
C GLY A 15 -6.36 6.48 -2.29
N VAL A 16 -5.84 6.35 -1.07
CA VAL A 16 -5.95 5.15 -0.23
C VAL A 16 -6.55 5.57 1.10
N ASP A 17 -7.58 4.85 1.54
CA ASP A 17 -8.25 5.13 2.80
C ASP A 17 -7.44 4.63 3.98
N THR A 18 -7.67 5.25 5.14
CA THR A 18 -7.30 4.62 6.41
C THR A 18 -8.17 3.38 6.63
N PRO A 19 -7.62 2.29 7.19
CA PRO A 19 -8.41 1.10 7.50
C PRO A 19 -9.61 1.45 8.38
N TYR A 20 -10.75 0.83 8.12
CA TYR A 20 -12.01 1.11 8.83
C TYR A 20 -11.91 0.91 10.36
N PHE A 21 -11.02 0.03 10.81
CA PHE A 21 -10.76 -0.19 12.23
C PHE A 21 -9.32 0.15 12.59
N ASP A 22 -9.14 1.04 13.56
CA ASP A 22 -7.82 1.51 14.03
C ASP A 22 -6.92 0.37 14.53
N TYR A 23 -7.48 -0.72 15.06
CA TYR A 23 -6.67 -1.86 15.50
C TYR A 23 -5.87 -2.49 14.36
N LYS A 24 -6.30 -2.31 13.09
CA LYS A 24 -5.54 -2.76 11.92
C LYS A 24 -4.22 -1.99 11.74
N LEU A 25 -4.09 -0.81 12.34
CA LEU A 25 -2.87 -0.02 12.43
C LEU A 25 -2.11 -0.25 13.75
N ALA A 26 -2.63 -1.09 14.66
CA ALA A 26 -1.91 -1.37 15.90
C ALA A 26 -0.63 -2.15 15.61
N ARG A 27 0.50 -1.76 16.23
CA ARG A 27 1.81 -2.41 16.05
C ARG A 27 1.75 -3.92 16.20
N LYS A 28 1.00 -4.42 17.20
CA LYS A 28 0.79 -5.86 17.42
C LYS A 28 0.14 -6.52 16.21
N HIS A 29 -0.96 -5.94 15.73
CA HIS A 29 -1.71 -6.49 14.60
C HIS A 29 -0.86 -6.52 13.31
N VAL A 30 -0.17 -5.43 13.00
CA VAL A 30 0.70 -5.35 11.81
C VAL A 30 1.89 -6.30 11.94
N ASN A 31 2.47 -6.47 13.12
CA ASN A 31 3.57 -7.41 13.33
C ASN A 31 3.13 -8.88 13.18
N ASP A 32 1.94 -9.22 13.69
CA ASP A 32 1.41 -10.59 13.64
C ASP A 32 0.97 -10.97 12.23
N THR A 33 0.30 -10.07 11.53
CA THR A 33 -0.30 -10.33 10.20
C THR A 33 0.62 -9.97 9.04
N ARG A 34 1.59 -9.07 9.26
CA ARG A 34 2.50 -8.51 8.25
C ARG A 34 1.81 -7.80 7.10
N LYS A 35 0.58 -7.33 7.33
CA LYS A 35 -0.21 -6.62 6.32
C LYS A 35 -1.11 -5.56 6.94
N ILE A 36 -1.55 -4.63 6.11
CA ILE A 36 -2.68 -3.74 6.37
C ILE A 36 -3.70 -3.93 5.26
N GLU A 37 -4.94 -4.17 5.64
CA GLU A 37 -6.07 -4.29 4.71
C GLU A 37 -6.89 -3.00 4.77
N THR A 38 -7.04 -2.36 3.62
CA THR A 38 -7.77 -1.09 3.46
C THR A 38 -8.44 -1.02 2.08
N ARG A 39 -8.86 0.17 1.66
CA ARG A 39 -9.47 0.46 0.37
C ARG A 39 -8.61 1.45 -0.41
N ALA A 40 -8.63 1.31 -1.72
CA ALA A 40 -8.02 2.26 -2.66
C ALA A 40 -9.06 2.70 -3.68
N TRP A 41 -8.95 3.94 -4.11
CA TRP A 41 -9.78 4.54 -5.16
C TRP A 41 -8.96 4.59 -6.43
N ILE A 42 -9.07 3.57 -7.28
CA ILE A 42 -8.22 3.40 -8.47
C ILE A 42 -9.11 3.00 -9.64
N GLY A 43 -9.09 3.75 -10.73
CA GLY A 43 -9.83 3.40 -11.93
C GLY A 43 -9.81 4.53 -12.95
N PRO A 44 -10.51 4.40 -14.09
CA PRO A 44 -10.51 5.44 -15.12
C PRO A 44 -11.06 6.78 -14.62
N SER A 45 -12.06 6.75 -13.72
CA SER A 45 -12.59 7.96 -13.08
C SER A 45 -11.87 8.30 -11.77
N GLY A 46 -11.17 7.34 -11.17
CA GLY A 46 -10.53 7.49 -9.86
C GLY A 46 -11.50 7.40 -8.69
N GLN A 47 -12.75 7.01 -8.94
CA GLN A 47 -13.82 6.80 -7.94
C GLN A 47 -14.17 5.32 -7.77
N GLU A 48 -13.53 4.45 -8.52
CA GLU A 48 -13.74 3.01 -8.41
C GLU A 48 -13.05 2.47 -7.16
N GLU A 49 -13.81 1.76 -6.32
CA GLU A 49 -13.33 1.21 -5.05
C GLU A 49 -12.71 -0.17 -5.25
N TYR A 50 -11.50 -0.35 -4.73
CA TYR A 50 -10.79 -1.62 -4.72
C TYR A 50 -10.33 -1.97 -3.31
N ALA A 51 -10.42 -3.26 -2.96
CA ALA A 51 -9.77 -3.78 -1.76
C ALA A 51 -8.24 -3.72 -1.95
N LEU A 52 -7.54 -3.12 -0.99
CA LEU A 52 -6.09 -2.99 -0.99
C LEU A 52 -5.48 -3.76 0.18
N VAL A 53 -4.43 -4.52 -0.11
CA VAL A 53 -3.59 -5.15 0.92
C VAL A 53 -2.16 -4.65 0.78
N ILE A 54 -1.67 -3.97 1.82
CA ILE A 54 -0.29 -3.49 1.90
C ILE A 54 0.53 -4.53 2.66
N HIS A 55 1.45 -5.20 1.99
CA HIS A 55 2.33 -6.19 2.59
C HIS A 55 3.62 -5.56 3.13
N PHE A 56 4.07 -6.02 4.29
CA PHE A 56 5.27 -5.51 4.94
C PHE A 56 6.43 -6.49 4.84
N GLY A 57 7.52 -6.06 4.22
CA GLY A 57 8.82 -6.72 4.31
C GLY A 57 9.45 -6.60 5.69
N LYS A 58 10.45 -7.45 5.98
CA LYS A 58 11.15 -7.49 7.28
C LYS A 58 11.68 -6.13 7.74
N TYR A 59 12.24 -5.35 6.81
CA TYR A 59 12.78 -4.02 7.11
C TYR A 59 11.69 -3.02 7.49
N ALA A 60 10.60 -2.97 6.71
CA ALA A 60 9.43 -2.14 6.97
C ALA A 60 8.77 -2.47 8.32
N LEU A 61 8.62 -3.76 8.66
CA LEU A 61 8.09 -4.18 9.97
C LEU A 61 8.93 -3.65 11.13
N ARG A 62 10.26 -3.72 11.02
CA ARG A 62 11.16 -3.21 12.06
C ARG A 62 11.01 -1.70 12.27
N ARG A 63 10.82 -0.94 11.19
CA ARG A 63 10.61 0.51 11.23
C ARG A 63 9.24 0.85 11.81
N TYR A 64 8.21 0.14 11.38
CA TYR A 64 6.83 0.27 11.88
C TYR A 64 6.73 0.05 13.39
N ALA A 65 7.33 -1.04 13.88
CA ALA A 65 7.33 -1.38 15.30
C ALA A 65 8.01 -0.29 16.17
N LYS A 66 8.98 0.43 15.60
CA LYS A 66 9.69 1.53 16.26
C LYS A 66 8.99 2.88 16.12
N GLY A 67 7.90 2.97 15.35
CA GLY A 67 7.26 4.25 15.00
C GLY A 67 8.17 5.16 14.17
N SER A 68 9.15 4.59 13.47
CA SER A 68 10.01 5.35 12.55
C SER A 68 9.28 5.61 11.23
N SER A 69 9.73 6.61 10.48
CA SER A 69 9.27 6.84 9.11
C SER A 69 9.43 5.58 8.24
N LEU A 70 8.53 5.38 7.28
CA LEU A 70 8.57 4.29 6.30
C LEU A 70 8.92 4.78 4.90
N ASN A 71 9.26 6.06 4.72
CA ASN A 71 9.49 6.63 3.39
C ASN A 71 10.62 5.90 2.62
N ASP A 72 11.63 5.41 3.34
CA ASP A 72 12.73 4.61 2.79
C ASP A 72 12.35 3.15 2.49
N CYS A 73 11.14 2.72 2.86
CA CYS A 73 10.61 1.39 2.61
C CYS A 73 9.69 1.35 1.37
N VAL A 74 9.38 2.50 0.77
CA VAL A 74 8.58 2.59 -0.44
C VAL A 74 9.48 2.22 -1.64
N PRO A 75 9.11 1.23 -2.46
CA PRO A 75 9.86 0.87 -3.66
C PRO A 75 10.04 2.07 -4.60
N SER A 76 11.14 2.06 -5.36
CA SER A 76 11.38 3.09 -6.37
C SER A 76 10.25 3.09 -7.40
N PRO A 77 9.74 4.26 -7.83
CA PRO A 77 8.72 4.32 -8.88
C PRO A 77 9.25 3.86 -10.25
N ASN A 78 10.58 3.69 -10.38
CA ASN A 78 11.24 3.25 -11.61
C ASN A 78 11.40 1.72 -11.68
N THR A 79 10.89 0.97 -10.69
CA THR A 79 10.88 -0.50 -10.72
C THR A 79 9.45 -1.01 -10.61
N ASP A 80 9.21 -2.19 -11.16
CA ASP A 80 7.92 -2.89 -11.04
C ASP A 80 7.88 -3.84 -9.83
N ASP A 81 8.85 -3.76 -8.90
CA ASP A 81 8.95 -4.65 -7.74
C ASP A 81 7.74 -4.57 -6.79
N TRP A 82 6.94 -3.52 -6.93
CA TRP A 82 5.69 -3.33 -6.20
C TRP A 82 4.49 -4.09 -6.82
N LEU A 83 4.62 -4.59 -8.06
CA LEU A 83 3.65 -5.43 -8.77
C LEU A 83 4.04 -6.91 -8.65
N SER A 84 3.94 -7.49 -7.46
CA SER A 84 4.21 -8.91 -7.20
C SER A 84 2.95 -9.74 -7.08
#